data_AF-A0A929K611-F1
#
_entry.id   AF-A0A929K611-F1
#
_cell.length_a   1.000
_cell.length_b   1.000
_cell.length_c   1.000
_cell.angle_alpha   90.00
_cell.angle_beta   90.00
_cell.angle_gamma   90.00
#
_symmetry.space_group_name_H-M   'P 1'
#
loop_
_entity.id
_entity.type
_entity.pdbx_description
1 polymer ?
#
loop_
_entity_poly.entity_id
_entity_poly.type
_entity_poly.pdbx_seq_one_letter_code
_entity_poly.pdbx_strand_id
1 'polypeptide(L)'
;MIERGVLISVSEAYEASRVVKDSPGLLYQIYGYNSKAFSQFLQVHDATALPADTAVPEILIKVAAESNFSIDLNDTGEYFGKGIVVCNSSTGSTKTIGSADCWFRIAYR
;
A
#
# COMPACT_ATOMS: atom_id res chain seq x y z
N MET A 1 21.51 -8.60 16.20
CA MET A 1 20.32 -8.13 15.48
C MET A 1 19.88 -9.28 14.60
N ILE A 2 18.79 -9.99 14.95
CA ILE A 2 18.37 -11.17 14.19
C ILE A 2 17.72 -10.66 12.91
N GLU A 3 18.29 -11.00 11.76
CA GLU A 3 17.72 -10.70 10.45
C GLU A 3 16.39 -11.48 10.34
N ARG A 4 15.27 -10.80 10.59
CA ARG A 4 13.95 -11.39 10.40
C ARG A 4 13.73 -11.50 8.89
N GLY A 5 13.36 -12.70 8.42
CA GLY A 5 12.99 -12.94 7.03
C GLY A 5 11.80 -12.08 6.61
N VAL A 6 11.44 -12.15 5.32
CA VAL A 6 10.30 -11.41 4.76
C VAL A 6 9.04 -11.70 5.58
N LEU A 7 8.39 -10.63 6.04
CA LEU A 7 7.14 -10.63 6.78
C LEU A 7 5.97 -10.41 5.82
N ILE A 8 4.78 -10.88 6.21
CA ILE A 8 3.55 -10.73 5.43
C ILE A 8 2.50 -9.99 6.28
N SER A 9 1.94 -8.92 5.71
CA SER A 9 0.76 -8.23 6.26
C SER A 9 -0.44 -8.49 5.36
N VAL A 10 -1.58 -8.89 5.92
CA VAL A 10 -2.78 -9.28 5.16
C VAL A 10 -4.04 -8.62 5.72
N SER A 11 -4.91 -8.13 4.84
CA SER A 11 -6.23 -7.60 5.19
C SER A 11 -7.17 -8.67 5.71
N GLU A 12 -7.90 -8.35 6.77
CA GLU A 12 -8.95 -9.21 7.34
C GLU A 12 -10.34 -8.88 6.77
N ALA A 13 -10.48 -7.68 6.18
CA ALA A 13 -11.65 -7.20 5.47
C ALA A 13 -11.22 -6.22 4.38
N TYR A 14 -12.15 -5.72 3.56
CA TYR A 14 -11.86 -4.56 2.72
C TYR A 14 -11.56 -3.35 3.61
N GLU A 15 -10.50 -2.63 3.29
CA GLU A 15 -10.01 -1.47 4.04
C GLU A 15 -9.57 -0.36 3.08
N ALA A 16 -9.58 0.89 3.57
CA ALA A 16 -9.13 2.03 2.78
C ALA A 16 -7.61 2.22 2.87
N SER A 17 -7.00 1.73 3.95
CA SER A 17 -5.57 1.87 4.22
C SER A 17 -5.05 0.85 5.22
N ARG A 18 -3.74 0.64 5.20
CA ARG A 18 -3.00 -0.21 6.13
C ARG A 18 -1.65 0.40 6.46
N VAL A 19 -1.33 0.49 7.76
CA VAL A 19 0.05 0.68 8.22
C VAL A 19 0.71 -0.71 8.19
N VAL A 20 1.58 -0.93 7.21
CA VAL A 20 2.28 -2.20 7.02
C VAL A 20 3.43 -2.32 8.01
N LYS A 21 4.14 -1.21 8.21
CA LYS A 21 5.28 -1.09 9.11
C LYS A 21 5.36 0.35 9.61
N ASP A 22 5.55 0.54 10.91
CA ASP A 22 5.66 1.84 11.59
C ASP A 22 7.11 2.25 11.88
N SER A 23 8.05 1.64 11.16
CA SER A 23 9.50 1.85 11.25
C SER A 23 10.14 1.66 9.88
N PRO A 24 11.38 2.12 9.65
CA PRO A 24 12.04 2.03 8.34
C PRO A 24 12.16 0.57 7.88
N GLY A 25 11.95 0.33 6.59
CA GLY A 25 11.91 -1.04 6.06
C GLY A 25 11.89 -1.13 4.53
N LEU A 26 11.84 -2.37 4.04
CA LEU A 26 11.78 -2.68 2.61
C LEU A 26 10.39 -3.20 2.24
N LEU A 27 9.82 -2.69 1.15
CA LEU A 27 8.63 -3.22 0.51
C LEU A 27 9.04 -4.08 -0.70
N TYR A 28 8.55 -5.31 -0.78
CA TYR A 28 8.89 -6.22 -1.89
C TYR A 28 7.72 -6.44 -2.84
N GLN A 29 6.53 -6.68 -2.29
CA GLN A 29 5.38 -7.04 -3.10
C GLN A 29 4.09 -6.54 -2.48
N ILE A 30 3.16 -6.12 -3.34
CA ILE A 30 1.76 -5.92 -2.99
C ILE A 30 0.93 -6.76 -3.94
N TYR A 31 0.02 -7.56 -3.42
CA TYR A 31 -1.08 -8.16 -4.16
C TYR A 31 -2.39 -7.69 -3.53
N GLY A 32 -3.42 -7.47 -4.32
CA GLY A 32 -4.69 -7.06 -3.78
C GLY A 32 -5.85 -7.12 -4.75
N TYR A 33 -7.01 -6.72 -4.25
CA TYR A 33 -8.26 -6.66 -5.00
C TYR A 33 -8.98 -5.35 -4.74
N ASN A 34 -9.45 -4.70 -5.81
CA ASN A 34 -10.34 -3.55 -5.74
C ASN A 34 -11.78 -4.05 -5.92
N SER A 35 -12.61 -3.99 -4.87
CA SER A 35 -14.02 -4.38 -4.93
C SER A 35 -14.96 -3.25 -5.41
N LYS A 36 -14.42 -2.05 -5.60
CA LYS A 36 -15.20 -0.90 -6.08
C LYS A 36 -15.55 -1.07 -7.55
N ALA A 37 -16.79 -0.70 -7.90
CA ALA A 37 -17.28 -0.63 -9.28
C ALA A 37 -16.56 0.42 -10.16
N PHE A 38 -15.61 1.17 -9.60
CA PHE A 38 -14.82 2.17 -10.31
C PHE A 38 -13.32 1.94 -10.10
N SER A 39 -12.52 2.35 -11.08
CA SER A 39 -11.07 2.40 -10.91
C SER A 39 -10.69 3.39 -9.81
N GLN A 40 -9.67 3.05 -9.04
CA GLN A 40 -9.08 3.94 -8.04
C GLN A 40 -7.55 3.88 -8.13
N PHE A 41 -6.86 4.63 -7.29
CA PHE A 41 -5.41 4.60 -7.20
C PHE A 41 -5.00 3.83 -5.95
N LEU A 42 -4.02 2.95 -6.08
CA LEU A 42 -3.25 2.44 -4.95
C LEU A 42 -2.06 3.37 -4.77
N GLN A 43 -1.84 3.80 -3.53
CA GLN A 43 -0.74 4.67 -3.14
C GLN A 43 0.05 4.05 -2.00
N VAL A 44 1.37 4.18 -2.04
CA VAL A 44 2.27 3.83 -0.94
C VAL A 44 2.97 5.09 -0.46
N HIS A 45 3.05 5.28 0.85
CA HIS A 45 3.60 6.47 1.50
C HIS A 45 4.70 6.08 2.49
N ASP A 46 5.79 6.85 2.50
CA ASP A 46 6.83 6.78 3.53
C ASP A 46 6.40 7.51 4.80
N ALA A 47 5.63 6.81 5.64
CA ALA A 47 5.00 7.35 6.84
C ALA A 47 4.80 6.27 7.91
N THR A 48 4.62 6.70 9.16
CA THR A 48 4.36 5.79 10.30
C THR A 48 2.86 5.62 10.59
N ALA A 49 2.01 6.47 9.99
CA ALA A 49 0.56 6.43 10.08
C ALA A 49 -0.04 6.95 8.77
N LEU A 50 -1.34 6.69 8.54
CA LEU A 50 -2.05 7.21 7.37
C LEU A 50 -1.86 8.73 7.27
N PRO A 51 -1.23 9.24 6.18
CA PRO A 51 -1.07 10.68 6.01
C PRO A 51 -2.42 11.40 5.90
N ALA A 52 -2.43 12.71 6.16
CA ALA A 52 -3.58 13.53 5.81
C ALA A 52 -3.80 13.53 4.27
N ASP A 53 -4.99 13.89 3.83
CA ASP A 53 -5.20 14.17 2.40
C ASP A 53 -4.26 15.26 1.92
N THR A 54 -4.00 15.30 0.62
CA THR A 54 -2.97 16.09 -0.07
C THR A 54 -1.53 15.57 0.03
N ALA A 55 -1.25 14.53 0.83
CA ALA A 55 0.06 13.88 0.85
C ALA A 55 0.43 13.29 -0.53
N VAL A 56 1.70 13.45 -0.92
CA VAL A 56 2.24 12.90 -2.18
C VAL A 56 2.78 11.48 -1.91
N PRO A 57 2.39 10.47 -2.72
CA PRO A 57 2.86 9.10 -2.54
C PRO A 57 4.25 8.88 -3.15
N GLU A 58 4.98 7.88 -2.63
CA GLU A 58 6.23 7.39 -3.21
C GLU A 58 5.96 6.42 -4.38
N ILE A 59 4.90 5.60 -4.27
CA ILE A 59 4.46 4.69 -5.33
C ILE A 59 2.99 4.96 -5.65
N LEU A 60 2.68 5.05 -6.94
CA LEU A 60 1.33 5.25 -7.47
C LEU A 60 1.03 4.24 -8.58
N ILE A 61 -0.08 3.50 -8.46
CA ILE A 61 -0.65 2.77 -9.60
C ILE A 61 -2.16 3.00 -9.69
N LYS A 62 -2.69 2.97 -10.92
CA LYS A 62 -4.14 2.89 -11.13
C LYS A 62 -4.57 1.43 -11.06
N VAL A 63 -5.57 1.13 -10.25
CA VAL A 63 -6.20 -0.19 -10.14
C VAL A 63 -7.57 -0.16 -10.82
N ALA A 64 -7.85 -1.14 -11.68
CA ALA A 64 -9.12 -1.24 -12.39
C ALA A 64 -10.28 -1.58 -11.44
N ALA A 65 -11.52 -1.28 -11.84
CA ALA A 65 -12.73 -1.66 -11.10
C ALA A 65 -12.82 -3.19 -10.98
N GLU A 66 -13.30 -3.69 -9.83
CA GLU A 66 -13.61 -5.11 -9.60
C GLU A 66 -12.49 -6.08 -10.01
N SER A 67 -11.23 -5.67 -9.80
CA SER A 67 -10.06 -6.36 -10.36
C SER A 67 -8.96 -6.59 -9.35
N ASN A 68 -8.18 -7.64 -9.60
CA ASN A 68 -6.93 -7.88 -8.91
C ASN A 68 -5.86 -6.90 -9.39
N PHE A 69 -4.91 -6.59 -8.51
CA PHE A 69 -3.71 -5.83 -8.83
C PHE A 69 -2.49 -6.42 -8.14
N SER A 70 -1.32 -6.13 -8.68
CA SER A 70 -0.05 -6.53 -8.10
C SER A 70 1.05 -5.54 -8.43
N ILE A 71 1.94 -5.32 -7.47
CA ILE A 71 3.23 -4.64 -7.63
C ILE A 71 4.30 -5.63 -7.16
N ASP A 72 5.31 -5.84 -8.00
CA ASP A 72 6.51 -6.60 -7.68
C ASP A 72 7.71 -5.65 -7.80
N LEU A 73 8.40 -5.43 -6.68
CA LEU A 73 9.55 -4.52 -6.54
C LEU A 73 10.87 -5.30 -6.51
N ASN A 74 10.87 -6.52 -7.09
CA ASN A 74 11.99 -7.43 -7.19
C ASN A 74 12.63 -7.80 -5.84
N ASP A 75 13.72 -8.57 -5.88
CA ASP A 75 14.40 -9.09 -4.69
C ASP A 75 15.10 -8.01 -3.84
N THR A 76 15.34 -6.82 -4.40
CA THR A 76 15.94 -5.70 -3.67
C THR A 76 14.89 -5.03 -2.77
N GLY A 77 13.64 -4.98 -3.22
CA GLY A 77 12.60 -4.17 -2.63
C GLY A 77 12.86 -2.67 -2.75
N GLU A 78 11.86 -1.87 -2.40
CA GLU A 78 11.96 -0.42 -2.30
C GLU A 78 12.10 -0.02 -0.84
N TYR A 79 13.06 0.86 -0.53
CA TYR A 79 13.32 1.30 0.84
C TYR A 79 12.45 2.50 1.24
N PHE A 80 11.85 2.40 2.42
CA PHE A 80 11.06 3.44 3.05
C PHE A 80 11.73 3.86 4.37
N GLY A 81 12.06 5.15 4.49
CA GLY A 81 12.92 5.68 5.54
C GLY A 81 12.22 5.99 6.86
N LYS A 82 10.89 6.01 6.90
CA LYS A 82 10.06 6.23 8.10
C LYS A 82 9.17 5.04 8.41
N GLY A 83 8.50 4.51 7.40
CA GLY A 83 7.53 3.43 7.54
C GLY A 83 6.79 3.17 6.22
N ILE A 84 5.94 2.17 6.19
CA ILE A 84 5.24 1.75 4.97
C ILE A 84 3.74 1.82 5.23
N VAL A 85 3.06 2.74 4.54
CA VAL A 85 1.61 2.84 4.55
C VAL A 85 1.07 2.66 3.15
N VAL A 86 0.09 1.78 3.00
CA VAL A 86 -0.63 1.56 1.74
C VAL A 86 -2.05 2.08 1.89
N CYS A 87 -2.58 2.77 0.89
CA CYS A 87 -3.98 3.17 0.86
C CYS A 87 -4.55 3.20 -0.55
N ASN A 88 -5.88 3.15 -0.62
CA ASN A 88 -6.57 3.56 -1.83
C ASN A 88 -6.76 5.08 -1.84
N SER A 89 -6.93 5.63 -3.04
CA SER A 89 -7.12 7.05 -3.26
C SER A 89 -8.01 7.30 -4.48
N SER A 90 -8.90 8.28 -4.40
CA SER A 90 -9.69 8.74 -5.55
C SER A 90 -8.90 9.67 -6.49
N THR A 91 -7.74 10.16 -6.05
CA THR A 91 -6.85 11.02 -6.84
C THR A 91 -5.47 10.42 -7.00
N GLY A 92 -4.78 10.76 -8.10
CA GLY A 92 -3.48 10.20 -8.44
C GLY A 92 -2.31 10.93 -7.76
N SER A 93 -2.09 12.19 -8.12
CA SER A 93 -0.90 12.97 -7.70
C SER A 93 -0.77 13.22 -6.21
N THR A 94 -1.90 13.23 -5.50
CA THR A 94 -1.97 13.37 -4.04
C THR A 94 -3.02 12.42 -3.50
N LYS A 95 -2.93 12.08 -2.23
CA LYS A 95 -3.93 11.26 -1.55
C LYS A 95 -5.22 12.02 -1.35
N THR A 96 -6.33 11.40 -1.77
CA THR A 96 -7.68 11.67 -1.28
C THR A 96 -8.26 10.32 -0.90
N ILE A 97 -8.38 10.03 0.40
CA ILE A 97 -8.70 8.69 0.89
C ILE A 97 -10.04 8.18 0.32
N GLY A 98 -10.05 6.91 -0.13
CA GLY A 98 -11.25 6.25 -0.62
C GLY A 98 -12.08 5.60 0.49
N SER A 99 -13.17 4.96 0.09
CA SER A 99 -13.95 4.05 0.94
C SER A 99 -13.18 2.73 1.17
N ALA A 100 -13.60 1.94 2.14
CA ALA A 100 -12.99 0.65 2.45
C ALA A 100 -13.36 -0.44 1.43
N ASP A 101 -12.73 -0.38 0.25
CA ASP A 101 -13.04 -1.24 -0.92
C ASP A 101 -11.80 -1.96 -1.48
N CYS A 102 -10.72 -2.08 -0.68
CA CYS A 102 -9.52 -2.78 -1.10
C CYS A 102 -9.10 -3.87 -0.12
N TRP A 103 -8.68 -5.01 -0.65
CA TRP A 103 -8.00 -6.05 0.12
C TRP A 103 -6.52 -6.06 -0.27
N PHE A 104 -5.62 -6.19 0.69
CA PHE A 104 -4.16 -6.15 0.50
C PHE A 104 -3.49 -7.38 1.11
N ARG A 105 -2.46 -7.89 0.42
CA ARG A 105 -1.44 -8.80 0.94
C ARG A 105 -0.07 -8.25 0.56
N ILE A 106 0.76 -7.97 1.55
CA ILE A 106 1.95 -7.16 1.40
C ILE A 106 3.14 -7.91 1.99
N ALA A 107 4.21 -8.05 1.21
CA ALA A 107 5.48 -8.63 1.63
C ALA A 107 6.49 -7.51 1.92
N TYR A 108 7.08 -7.53 3.12
CA TYR A 108 7.93 -6.45 3.62
C TYR A 108 9.02 -6.96 4.58
N ARG A 109 9.99 -6.11 4.93
CA ARG A 109 10.99 -6.38 5.99
C ARG A 109 11.18 -5.16 6.87
#